data_AF-A0A5B8LHD6-F1
#
_entry.id   AF-A0A5B8LHD6-F1
#
_cell.length_a   1.000
_cell.length_b   1.000
_cell.length_c   1.000
_cell.angle_alpha   90.00
_cell.angle_beta   90.00
_cell.angle_gamma   90.00
#
_symmetry.space_group_name_H-M   'P 1'
#
loop_
_entity.id
_entity.type
_entity.pdbx_description
1 polymer ?
#
loop_
_entity_poly.entity_id
_entity_poly.type
_entity_poly.pdbx_seq_one_letter_code
_entity_poly.pdbx_strand_id
1 'polypeptide(L)'
;MYMEQQQPGSATAAHAVVQPLGGHVSYKASVSATADEVQELASSGASAKRIEERLALLDFCATGRKSRGCGTLAQQIRLWFDSCEHARASSLSRGAIAQHITAAVLRCQDQRTALPV
;
A
#
# COMPACT_ATOMS: atom_id res chain seq x y z
N MET A 1 -49.91 -25.93 3.05
CA MET A 1 -49.65 -24.76 2.19
C MET A 1 -48.94 -23.70 3.00
N TYR A 2 -47.64 -23.53 2.76
CA TYR A 2 -46.89 -22.31 3.05
C TYR A 2 -45.92 -22.13 1.88
N MET A 3 -45.98 -20.98 1.23
CA MET A 3 -44.98 -20.56 0.25
C MET A 3 -43.82 -19.94 1.00
N GLU A 4 -42.58 -20.21 0.60
CA GLU A 4 -41.49 -19.27 0.81
C GLU A 4 -40.66 -19.13 -0.46
N GLN A 5 -40.61 -17.89 -0.94
CA GLN A 5 -39.95 -17.45 -2.15
C GLN A 5 -38.48 -17.10 -1.90
N GLN A 6 -37.71 -17.17 -2.98
CA GLN A 6 -36.58 -16.29 -3.33
C GLN A 6 -35.29 -16.33 -2.49
N GLN A 7 -34.30 -17.00 -3.09
CA GLN A 7 -32.90 -16.57 -3.08
C GLN A 7 -32.78 -15.08 -3.49
N PRO A 8 -31.80 -14.36 -2.93
CA PRO A 8 -30.64 -14.07 -3.75
C PRO A 8 -29.32 -14.22 -2.98
N GLY A 9 -28.27 -14.62 -3.72
CA GLY A 9 -26.91 -14.63 -3.22
C GLY A 9 -26.49 -13.25 -2.72
N SER A 10 -25.85 -13.22 -1.55
CA SER A 10 -25.18 -12.02 -1.06
C SER A 10 -23.69 -12.30 -0.97
N ALA A 11 -22.96 -11.55 -1.81
CA ALA A 11 -21.53 -11.58 -1.96
C ALA A 11 -20.83 -11.45 -0.59
N THR A 12 -19.90 -12.37 -0.30
CA THR A 12 -18.79 -12.10 0.59
C THR A 12 -17.82 -11.12 -0.09
N ALA A 13 -18.32 -9.95 -0.46
CA ALA A 13 -17.50 -8.76 -0.52
C ALA A 13 -17.20 -8.42 0.93
N ALA A 14 -16.10 -9.00 1.45
CA ALA A 14 -15.44 -8.49 2.63
C ALA A 14 -15.10 -7.03 2.34
N HIS A 15 -16.05 -6.14 2.64
CA HIS A 15 -15.80 -4.74 2.90
C HIS A 15 -14.79 -4.76 4.04
N ALA A 16 -13.50 -4.70 3.70
CA ALA A 16 -12.46 -4.39 4.63
C ALA A 16 -12.89 -3.08 5.28
N VAL A 17 -13.42 -3.18 6.49
CA VAL A 17 -13.79 -2.05 7.33
C VAL A 17 -12.51 -1.24 7.44
N VAL A 18 -12.45 -0.12 6.72
CA VAL A 18 -11.37 0.85 6.86
C VAL A 18 -11.61 1.50 8.22
N GLN A 19 -11.16 0.83 9.28
CA GLN A 19 -11.11 1.44 10.59
C GLN A 19 -10.07 2.56 10.52
N PRO A 20 -10.39 3.78 11.00
CA PRO A 20 -9.42 4.84 11.11
C PRO A 20 -8.35 4.38 12.10
N LEU A 21 -7.18 4.02 11.56
CA LEU A 21 -6.04 3.52 12.31
C LEU A 21 -5.69 4.53 13.40
N GLY A 22 -5.62 4.06 14.67
CA GLY A 22 -5.00 4.82 15.76
C GLY A 22 -3.61 5.30 15.34
N GLY A 23 -3.50 6.61 15.12
CA GLY A 23 -2.85 7.22 13.95
C GLY A 23 -1.33 7.15 13.78
N HIS A 24 -0.58 6.33 14.54
CA HIS A 24 0.88 6.29 14.40
C HIS A 24 1.50 4.89 14.55
N VAL A 25 1.05 4.10 15.53
CA VAL A 25 1.60 2.75 15.78
C VAL A 25 1.13 1.77 14.71
N SER A 26 -0.15 1.86 14.34
CA SER A 26 -0.73 0.99 13.32
C SER A 26 -0.17 1.29 11.92
N TYR A 27 0.13 2.55 11.64
CA TYR A 27 0.78 2.98 10.40
C TYR A 27 2.21 2.46 10.25
N LYS A 28 3.06 2.59 11.28
CA LYS A 28 4.44 2.06 11.23
C LYS A 28 4.46 0.55 10.98
N ALA A 29 3.54 -0.19 11.59
CA ALA A 29 3.40 -1.63 11.38
C ALA A 29 3.01 -1.96 9.92
N SER A 30 2.06 -1.23 9.33
CA SER A 30 1.67 -1.41 7.93
C SER A 30 2.80 -1.11 6.94
N VAL A 31 3.61 -0.09 7.22
CA VAL A 31 4.79 0.24 6.41
C VAL A 31 5.83 -0.87 6.48
N SER A 32 6.16 -1.36 7.67
CA SER A 32 7.10 -2.47 7.85
C SER A 32 6.62 -3.75 7.16
N ALA A 33 5.37 -4.15 7.38
CA ALA A 33 4.80 -5.33 6.73
C ALA A 33 4.80 -5.21 5.21
N THR A 34 4.44 -4.04 4.68
CA THR A 34 4.51 -3.78 3.23
C THR A 34 5.93 -3.88 2.71
N ALA A 35 6.90 -3.37 3.45
CA ALA A 35 8.30 -3.45 3.05
C ALA A 35 8.79 -4.90 3.01
N ASP A 36 8.38 -5.74 3.96
CA ASP A 36 8.71 -7.17 3.98
C ASP A 36 8.11 -7.90 2.78
N GLU A 37 6.83 -7.67 2.49
CA GLU A 37 6.16 -8.27 1.33
C GLU A 37 6.76 -7.80 -0.01
N VAL A 38 7.12 -6.52 -0.11
CA VAL A 38 7.80 -5.99 -1.30
C VAL A 38 9.18 -6.62 -1.47
N GLN A 39 9.92 -6.85 -0.39
CA GLN A 39 11.20 -7.55 -0.44
C GLN A 39 11.03 -8.99 -0.92
N GLU A 40 10.05 -9.72 -0.41
CA GLU A 40 9.74 -11.10 -0.85
C GLU A 40 9.37 -11.14 -2.34
N LEU A 41 8.50 -10.23 -2.78
CA LEU A 41 8.11 -10.09 -4.18
C LEU A 41 9.31 -9.76 -5.07
N ALA A 42 10.13 -8.79 -4.69
CA ALA A 42 11.29 -8.40 -5.48
C ALA A 42 12.33 -9.55 -5.55
N SER A 43 12.52 -10.28 -4.46
CA SER A 43 13.46 -11.41 -4.39
C SER A 43 13.02 -12.61 -5.20
N SER A 44 11.70 -12.84 -5.31
CA SER A 44 11.12 -13.90 -6.13
C SER A 44 11.03 -13.55 -7.64
N GLY A 45 11.59 -12.41 -8.05
CA GLY A 45 11.55 -11.98 -9.45
C GLY A 45 10.19 -11.45 -9.90
N ALA A 46 9.32 -11.04 -8.96
CA ALA A 46 8.04 -10.45 -9.32
C ALA A 46 8.22 -9.17 -10.16
N SER A 47 7.24 -8.93 -11.03
CA SER A 47 7.21 -7.75 -11.88
C SER A 47 7.00 -6.47 -11.06
N ALA A 48 7.47 -5.34 -11.60
CA ALA A 48 7.24 -4.02 -11.01
C ALA A 48 5.74 -3.73 -10.82
N LYS A 49 4.86 -4.25 -11.70
CA LYS A 49 3.40 -4.09 -11.55
C LYS A 49 2.86 -4.71 -10.26
N ARG A 50 3.35 -5.91 -9.89
CA ARG A 50 2.91 -6.59 -8.67
C ARG A 50 3.45 -5.90 -7.41
N ILE A 51 4.66 -5.36 -7.48
CA ILE A 51 5.21 -4.49 -6.42
C ILE A 51 4.39 -3.21 -6.29
N GLU A 52 4.02 -2.58 -7.42
CA GLU A 52 3.19 -1.38 -7.45
C GLU A 52 1.80 -1.61 -6.82
N GLU A 53 1.15 -2.73 -7.11
CA GLU A 53 -0.14 -3.09 -6.51
C GLU A 53 -0.04 -3.12 -4.98
N ARG A 54 1.05 -3.66 -4.43
CA ARG A 54 1.27 -3.69 -2.98
C ARG A 54 1.51 -2.29 -2.40
N LEU A 55 2.33 -1.47 -3.05
CA LEU A 55 2.56 -0.08 -2.65
C LEU A 55 1.26 0.75 -2.72
N ALA A 56 0.43 0.52 -3.73
CA ALA A 56 -0.84 1.21 -3.89
C ALA A 56 -1.83 0.87 -2.77
N LEU A 57 -1.83 -0.38 -2.27
CA LEU A 57 -2.63 -0.76 -1.10
C LEU A 57 -2.18 0.00 0.16
N LEU A 58 -0.88 0.11 0.40
CA LEU A 58 -0.34 0.89 1.53
C LEU A 58 -0.76 2.37 1.43
N ASP A 59 -0.59 2.97 0.26
CA ASP A 59 -1.02 4.35 -0.01
C ASP A 59 -2.52 4.56 0.21
N PHE A 60 -3.35 3.63 -0.26
CA PHE A 60 -4.79 3.68 -0.08
C PHE A 60 -5.16 3.57 1.41
N CYS A 61 -4.55 2.64 2.15
CA CYS A 61 -4.78 2.52 3.59
C CYS A 61 -4.35 3.78 4.36
N ALA A 62 -3.28 4.45 3.93
CA ALA A 62 -2.75 5.63 4.61
C ALA A 62 -3.47 6.94 4.24
N THR A 63 -3.91 7.08 2.99
CA THR A 63 -4.38 8.36 2.44
C THR A 63 -5.78 8.30 1.82
N GLY A 64 -6.36 7.10 1.66
CA GLY A 64 -7.61 6.86 0.96
C GLY A 64 -7.49 6.87 -0.58
N ARG A 65 -6.28 6.94 -1.12
CA ARG A 65 -6.02 7.09 -2.57
C ARG A 65 -4.65 6.54 -2.93
N LYS A 66 -4.50 6.07 -4.18
CA LYS A 66 -3.21 5.65 -4.74
C LYS A 66 -2.37 6.89 -5.11
N SER A 67 -1.12 6.99 -4.63
CA SER A 67 -0.23 8.06 -5.12
C SER A 67 0.29 7.77 -6.51
N ARG A 68 0.50 8.84 -7.28
CA ARG A 68 1.12 8.75 -8.62
C ARG A 68 2.54 8.17 -8.59
N GLY A 69 3.22 8.22 -7.44
CA GLY A 69 4.60 7.75 -7.27
C GLY A 69 4.75 6.23 -7.11
N CYS A 70 3.67 5.46 -6.90
CA CYS A 70 3.79 4.01 -6.66
C CYS A 70 4.49 3.27 -7.81
N GLY A 71 4.16 3.61 -9.06
CA GLY A 71 4.77 2.94 -10.23
C GLY A 71 6.26 3.23 -10.36
N THR A 72 6.67 4.49 -10.15
CA THR A 72 8.09 4.88 -10.18
C THR A 72 8.87 4.21 -9.06
N LEU A 73 8.33 4.18 -7.84
CA LEU A 73 8.96 3.49 -6.71
C LEU A 73 9.09 1.99 -6.97
N ALA A 74 8.06 1.35 -7.52
CA ALA A 74 8.12 -0.07 -7.86
C ALA A 74 9.21 -0.39 -8.90
N GLN A 75 9.38 0.46 -9.92
CA GLN A 75 10.47 0.32 -10.89
C GLN A 75 11.84 0.50 -10.24
N GLN A 76 12.01 1.50 -9.37
CA GLN A 76 13.27 1.71 -8.64
C GLN A 76 13.64 0.52 -7.75
N ILE A 77 12.67 -0.03 -7.04
CA ILE A 77 12.88 -1.21 -6.19
C ILE A 77 13.29 -2.41 -7.04
N ARG A 78 12.62 -2.67 -8.17
CA ARG A 78 13.00 -3.74 -9.11
C ARG A 78 14.44 -3.56 -9.58
N LEU A 79 14.80 -2.35 -10.01
CA LEU A 79 16.16 -2.03 -10.44
C LEU A 79 17.20 -2.27 -9.33
N TRP A 80 16.90 -1.92 -8.08
CA TRP A 80 17.82 -2.21 -6.97
C TRP A 80 18.01 -3.71 -6.74
N PHE A 81 16.93 -4.50 -6.79
CA PHE A 81 17.03 -5.96 -6.64
C PHE A 81 17.70 -6.65 -7.83
N ASP A 82 17.74 -6.01 -9.00
CA ASP A 82 18.42 -6.52 -10.19
C ASP A 82 19.92 -6.13 -10.24
N SER A 83 20.31 -5.02 -9.60
CA SER A 83 21.64 -4.40 -9.78
C SER A 83 22.50 -4.31 -8.53
N CYS A 84 21.91 -4.43 -7.33
CA CYS A 84 22.62 -4.30 -6.07
C CYS A 84 22.68 -5.64 -5.32
N GLU A 85 23.63 -5.76 -4.39
CA GLU A 85 23.60 -6.83 -3.39
C GLU A 85 22.28 -6.80 -2.61
N HIS A 86 21.75 -7.98 -2.30
CA HIS A 86 20.43 -8.15 -1.69
C HIS A 86 20.25 -7.32 -0.40
N ALA A 87 21.24 -7.33 0.50
CA ALA A 87 21.17 -6.56 1.75
C ALA A 87 21.05 -5.05 1.50
N ARG A 88 21.76 -4.54 0.48
CA ARG A 88 21.69 -3.13 0.06
C ARG A 88 20.34 -2.81 -0.57
N ALA A 89 19.85 -3.66 -1.48
CA ALA A 89 18.55 -3.49 -2.12
C ALA A 89 17.40 -3.47 -1.09
N SER A 90 17.46 -4.35 -0.08
CA SER A 90 16.49 -4.42 1.03
C SER A 90 16.51 -3.18 1.91
N SER A 91 17.69 -2.62 2.20
CA SER A 91 17.82 -1.38 2.96
C SER A 91 17.27 -0.18 2.18
N LEU A 92 17.65 -0.05 0.91
CA LEU A 92 17.17 1.03 0.03
C LEU A 92 15.66 0.98 -0.16
N SER A 93 15.08 -0.19 -0.41
CA SER A 93 13.64 -0.35 -0.60
C SER A 93 12.85 0.03 0.65
N ARG A 94 13.25 -0.41 1.84
CA ARG A 94 12.63 -0.03 3.11
C ARG A 94 12.63 1.49 3.33
N GLY A 95 13.78 2.12 3.14
CA GLY A 95 13.92 3.57 3.28
C GLY A 95 13.02 4.33 2.30
N ALA A 96 13.00 3.91 1.03
CA ALA A 96 12.21 4.55 -0.01
C ALA A 96 10.70 4.39 0.21
N ILE A 97 10.24 3.21 0.66
CA ILE A 97 8.83 2.96 1.00
C ILE A 97 8.41 3.89 2.14
N ALA A 98 9.19 3.97 3.22
CA ALA A 98 8.90 4.83 4.37
C ALA A 98 8.86 6.33 4.00
N GLN A 99 9.77 6.77 3.14
CA GLN A 99 9.79 8.16 2.64
C GLN A 99 8.57 8.45 1.75
N HIS A 100 8.26 7.57 0.81
CA HIS A 100 7.14 7.73 -0.11
C HIS A 100 5.82 7.85 0.63
N ILE A 101 5.56 6.94 1.57
CA ILE A 101 4.30 6.94 2.32
C ILE A 101 4.20 8.12 3.29
N THR A 102 5.31 8.55 3.89
CA THR A 102 5.35 9.77 4.72
C THR A 102 4.99 10.99 3.86
N ALA A 103 5.59 11.13 2.68
CA ALA A 103 5.28 12.22 1.76
C ALA A 103 3.83 12.18 1.26
N ALA A 104 3.27 10.98 1.00
CA ALA A 104 1.88 10.81 0.59
C ALA A 104 0.90 11.28 1.68
N VAL A 105 1.14 10.91 2.94
CA VAL A 105 0.32 11.33 4.09
C VAL A 105 0.38 12.84 4.29
N LEU A 106 1.58 13.44 4.31
CA LEU A 106 1.75 14.88 4.51
C LEU A 106 1.01 15.69 3.43
N ARG A 107 1.17 15.33 2.15
CA ARG A 107 0.45 15.99 1.04
C ARG A 107 -1.07 15.84 1.14
N CYS A 108 -1.56 14.75 1.74
CA CYS A 108 -2.98 14.55 1.95
C CYS A 108 -3.52 15.44 3.08
N GLN A 109 -2.70 15.72 4.10
CA GLN A 109 -3.07 16.62 5.19
C GLN A 109 -3.17 18.08 4.73
N ASP A 110 -2.18 18.55 3.95
CA ASP A 110 -2.18 19.92 3.39
C ASP A 110 -3.44 20.20 2.55
N GLN A 111 -3.92 19.20 1.80
CA GLN A 111 -5.13 19.34 0.98
C GLN A 111 -6.42 19.38 1.81
N ARG A 112 -6.46 18.75 2.99
CA ARG A 112 -7.62 18.83 3.89
C ARG A 112 -7.71 20.19 4.58
N THR A 113 -6.58 20.82 4.87
CA THR A 113 -6.53 22.15 5.50
C THR A 113 -6.80 23.30 4.54
N ALA A 114 -6.80 23.05 3.23
CA ALA A 114 -6.97 24.08 2.19
C ALA A 114 -8.43 24.30 1.73
N LEU A 115 -9.42 23.65 2.36
CA LEU A 115 -10.84 23.91 2.07
C LEU A 115 -11.29 25.19 2.80
N PRO A 116 -11.74 26.24 2.07
CA PRO A 116 -12.33 27.42 2.71
C PRO A 116 -13.67 27.05 3.35
N VAL A 117 -13.87 27.52 4.58
CA VAL A 117 -15.11 27.43 5.37
C VAL A 117 -16.21 28.24 4.70
#